data_AF-A0A6P0LXB2-F1
#
_entry.id   AF-A0A6P0LXB2-F1
#
_cell.length_a   1.000
_cell.length_b   1.000
_cell.length_c   1.000
_cell.angle_alpha   90.00
_cell.angle_beta   90.00
_cell.angle_gamma   90.00
#
_symmetry.space_group_name_H-M   'P 1'
#
loop_
_entity.id
_entity.type
_entity.pdbx_description
1 polymer ?
#
loop_
_entity_poly.entity_id
_entity_poly.type
_entity_poly.pdbx_seq_one_letter_code
_entity_poly.pdbx_strand_id
1 'polypeptide(L)'
;MIESVYNGYSVKAQQKCLAHLRQHFKKVVKLKGGNNQALGQGFLDLIDEAFAQHKQWRQTYDDSTYRTWAIEFKLRVTLTLQQWLGGAGYEAGKLLKSLRDKAEQCLKLP
;
A
#
# COMPACT_ATOMS: atom_id res chain seq x y z
N MET A 1 -13.58 -8.20 -20.13
CA MET A 1 -13.68 -7.64 -18.77
C MET A 1 -12.32 -7.84 -18.12
N ILE A 2 -11.60 -6.78 -17.78
CA ILE A 2 -10.26 -6.91 -17.19
C ILE A 2 -10.46 -7.28 -15.72
N GLU A 3 -10.39 -8.58 -15.44
CA GLU A 3 -10.35 -9.10 -14.08
C GLU A 3 -9.08 -8.60 -13.39
N SER A 4 -9.27 -8.13 -12.17
CA SER A 4 -8.23 -7.49 -11.40
C SER A 4 -7.05 -8.41 -11.13
N VAL A 5 -5.86 -7.82 -11.32
CA VAL A 5 -4.54 -8.37 -11.01
C VAL A 5 -4.40 -8.82 -9.54
N TYR A 6 -5.37 -8.44 -8.68
CA TYR A 6 -5.39 -8.71 -7.24
C TYR A 6 -6.55 -9.63 -6.80
N ASN A 7 -6.94 -10.62 -7.62
CA ASN A 7 -7.96 -11.63 -7.30
C ASN A 7 -9.37 -11.06 -7.07
N GLY A 8 -9.97 -10.51 -8.14
CA GLY A 8 -11.43 -10.33 -8.25
C GLY A 8 -12.01 -8.99 -7.78
N TYR A 9 -11.18 -8.04 -7.33
CA TYR A 9 -11.65 -6.71 -6.89
C TYR A 9 -11.56 -5.69 -8.03
N SER A 10 -12.64 -5.02 -8.44
CA SER A 10 -12.56 -4.09 -9.60
C SER A 10 -11.38 -3.12 -9.48
N VAL A 11 -10.61 -2.94 -10.55
CA VAL A 11 -9.42 -2.06 -10.59
C VAL A 11 -9.75 -0.66 -10.05
N LYS A 12 -10.95 -0.16 -10.36
CA LYS A 12 -11.46 1.12 -9.85
C LYS A 12 -11.58 1.17 -8.32
N ALA A 13 -12.10 0.11 -7.71
CA ALA A 13 -12.24 0.03 -6.26
C ALA A 13 -10.87 -0.06 -5.56
N GLN A 14 -9.91 -0.76 -6.17
CA GLN A 14 -8.54 -0.81 -5.68
C GLN A 14 -7.86 0.56 -5.70
N GLN A 15 -7.93 1.27 -6.83
CA GLN A 15 -7.36 2.62 -6.96
C GLN A 15 -7.99 3.59 -5.95
N LYS A 16 -9.30 3.48 -5.70
CA LYS A 16 -9.99 4.26 -4.67
C LYS A 16 -9.47 3.94 -3.26
N CYS A 17 -9.23 2.67 -2.94
CA CYS A 17 -8.67 2.35 -1.64
C CYS A 17 -7.23 2.86 -1.47
N LEU A 18 -6.37 2.68 -2.46
CA LEU A 18 -5.01 3.23 -2.45
C LEU A 18 -5.02 4.75 -2.22
N ALA A 19 -5.96 5.46 -2.84
CA ALA A 19 -6.11 6.90 -2.65
C ALA A 19 -6.51 7.26 -1.22
N HIS A 20 -7.40 6.46 -0.61
CA HIS A 20 -7.79 6.63 0.79
C HIS A 20 -6.61 6.36 1.74
N LEU A 21 -5.85 5.28 1.52
CA LEU A 21 -4.63 4.98 2.29
C LEU A 21 -3.62 6.12 2.17
N ARG A 22 -3.38 6.63 0.96
CA ARG A 22 -2.49 7.76 0.73
C ARG A 22 -2.88 8.99 1.55
N GLN A 23 -4.15 9.36 1.53
CA GLN A 23 -4.65 10.49 2.31
C GLN A 23 -4.45 10.28 3.82
N HIS A 24 -4.61 9.05 4.28
CA HIS A 24 -4.37 8.70 5.67
C HIS A 24 -2.90 8.86 6.04
N PHE A 25 -1.98 8.31 5.25
CA PHE A 25 -0.53 8.42 5.52
C PHE A 25 -0.01 9.86 5.45
N LYS A 26 -0.57 10.72 4.59
CA LYS A 26 -0.29 12.16 4.61
C LYS A 26 -0.64 12.83 5.94
N LYS A 27 -1.62 12.30 6.68
CA LYS A 27 -1.95 12.77 8.04
C LYS A 27 -0.97 12.19 9.05
N VAL A 28 -0.62 10.90 8.94
CA VAL A 28 0.35 10.23 9.82
C VAL A 28 1.71 10.91 9.80
N VAL A 29 2.22 11.28 8.62
CA VAL A 29 3.49 12.01 8.46
C VAL A 29 3.50 13.35 9.23
N LYS A 30 2.33 13.97 9.44
CA LYS A 30 2.20 15.25 10.16
C LYS A 30 2.06 15.09 11.67
N LEU A 31 1.85 13.86 12.17
CA LEU A 31 1.76 13.61 13.61
C LEU A 31 3.15 13.72 14.24
N LYS A 32 3.26 14.56 15.28
CA LYS A 32 4.51 14.71 16.04
C LYS A 32 4.69 13.51 16.99
N GLY A 33 5.88 12.94 17.03
CA GLY A 33 6.27 11.89 17.97
C GLY A 33 6.66 10.56 17.30
N GLY A 34 7.64 9.87 17.89
CA GLY A 34 8.16 8.59 17.41
C GLY A 34 8.68 8.64 15.97
N ASN A 35 8.63 7.49 15.29
CA ASN A 35 9.08 7.35 13.90
C ASN A 35 7.95 7.55 12.87
N ASN A 36 6.87 8.24 13.24
CA ASN A 36 5.66 8.39 12.40
C ASN A 36 5.93 9.06 11.05
N GLN A 37 6.90 9.99 11.00
CA GLN A 37 7.28 10.67 9.75
C GLN A 37 7.95 9.70 8.78
N ALA A 38 8.98 8.97 9.23
CA ALA A 38 9.71 8.01 8.40
C ALA A 38 8.80 6.86 7.95
N LEU A 39 7.97 6.35 8.87
CA LEU A 39 6.97 5.33 8.59
C LEU A 39 5.96 5.80 7.55
N GLY A 40 5.35 6.96 7.80
CA GLY A 40 4.34 7.50 6.90
C GLY A 40 4.92 7.78 5.52
N GLN A 41 6.16 8.24 5.43
CA GLN A 41 6.83 8.49 4.15
C GLN A 41 7.08 7.19 3.38
N GLY A 42 7.60 6.14 4.03
CA GLY A 42 7.84 4.85 3.36
C GLY A 42 6.57 4.24 2.76
N PHE A 43 5.43 4.38 3.43
CA PHE A 43 4.14 3.96 2.86
C PHE A 43 3.64 4.87 1.74
N LEU A 44 3.87 6.19 1.82
CA LEU A 44 3.51 7.10 0.73
C LEU A 44 4.29 6.77 -0.54
N ASP A 45 5.58 6.46 -0.42
CA ASP A 45 6.44 6.11 -1.55
C ASP A 45 5.94 4.83 -2.23
N LEU A 46 5.61 3.79 -1.46
CA LEU A 46 5.02 2.55 -1.98
C LEU A 46 3.67 2.79 -2.67
N ILE A 47 2.79 3.61 -2.10
CA ILE A 47 1.49 3.90 -2.70
C ILE A 47 1.63 4.72 -3.99
N ASP A 48 2.54 5.70 -4.02
CA ASP A 48 2.80 6.51 -5.21
C ASP A 48 3.44 5.68 -6.33
N GLU A 49 4.30 4.71 -5.99
CA GLU A 49 4.80 3.71 -6.94
C GLU A 49 3.65 2.86 -7.51
N ALA A 50 2.73 2.38 -6.68
CA ALA A 50 1.60 1.59 -7.14
C ALA A 50 0.70 2.36 -8.12
N PHE A 51 0.51 3.66 -7.91
CA PHE A 51 -0.17 4.52 -8.87
C PHE A 51 0.60 4.66 -10.19
N ALA A 52 1.91 4.83 -10.13
CA ALA A 52 2.76 4.93 -11.32
C ALA A 52 2.73 3.65 -12.16
N GLN A 53 2.82 2.48 -11.51
CA GLN A 53 2.82 1.18 -12.17
C GLN A 53 1.46 0.85 -12.78
N HIS A 54 0.37 1.18 -12.09
CA HIS A 54 -0.97 1.09 -12.68
C HIS A 54 -1.13 2.01 -13.89
N LYS A 55 -0.56 3.23 -13.86
CA LYS A 55 -0.58 4.15 -15.01
C LYS A 55 0.20 3.58 -16.20
N GLN A 56 1.38 3.00 -15.95
CA GLN A 56 2.20 2.37 -16.99
C GLN A 56 1.46 1.18 -17.62
N TRP A 57 0.90 0.29 -16.80
CA TRP A 57 0.11 -0.84 -17.28
C TRP A 57 -1.10 -0.40 -18.12
N ARG A 58 -1.78 0.70 -17.76
CA ARG A 58 -2.86 1.28 -18.57
C ARG A 58 -2.41 1.76 -19.96
N GLN A 59 -1.13 2.04 -20.15
CA GLN A 59 -0.55 2.49 -21.42
C GLN A 59 -0.03 1.31 -22.25
N THR A 60 0.60 0.33 -21.59
CA THR A 60 1.26 -0.80 -22.29
C THR A 60 0.35 -2.02 -22.42
N TYR A 61 -0.65 -2.17 -21.55
CA TYR A 61 -1.48 -3.37 -21.39
C TYR A 61 -0.68 -4.66 -21.16
N ASP A 62 0.55 -4.54 -20.66
CA ASP A 62 1.40 -5.68 -20.34
C ASP A 62 1.01 -6.28 -18.98
N ASP A 63 0.04 -7.19 -19.03
CA ASP A 63 -0.49 -7.90 -17.87
C ASP A 63 0.57 -8.77 -17.18
N SER A 64 1.52 -9.34 -17.92
CA SER A 64 2.53 -10.23 -17.36
C SER A 64 3.50 -9.45 -16.49
N THR A 65 4.06 -8.37 -17.03
CA THR A 65 4.96 -7.48 -16.29
C THR A 65 4.27 -6.87 -15.07
N TYR A 66 3.02 -6.42 -15.22
CA TYR A 66 2.28 -5.82 -14.11
C TYR A 66 1.94 -6.83 -13.00
N ARG A 67 1.62 -8.09 -13.35
CA ARG A 67 1.38 -9.17 -12.36
C ARG A 67 2.66 -9.54 -11.61
N THR A 68 3.78 -9.68 -12.30
CA THR A 68 5.08 -9.97 -11.68
C THR A 68 5.48 -8.87 -10.70
N TRP A 69 5.40 -7.61 -11.15
CA TRP A 69 5.64 -6.46 -10.28
C TRP A 69 4.71 -6.45 -9.06
N ALA A 70 3.42 -6.76 -9.23
CA ALA A 70 2.45 -6.76 -8.14
C ALA A 70 2.81 -7.79 -7.03
N ILE A 71 3.40 -8.93 -7.37
CA ILE A 71 3.88 -9.92 -6.40
C ILE A 71 5.00 -9.33 -5.54
N GLU A 72 6.01 -8.75 -6.17
CA GLU A 72 7.15 -8.12 -5.48
C GLU A 72 6.72 -6.90 -4.66
N PHE A 73 5.78 -6.11 -5.19
CA PHE A 73 5.20 -4.97 -4.49
C PHE A 73 4.52 -5.38 -3.18
N LYS A 74 3.69 -6.43 -3.22
CA LYS A 74 3.04 -6.97 -2.01
C LYS A 74 4.05 -7.39 -0.96
N LEU A 75 5.13 -8.07 -1.37
CA LEU A 75 6.20 -8.47 -0.46
C LEU A 75 6.84 -7.26 0.23
N ARG A 76 7.15 -6.19 -0.53
CA ARG A 76 7.71 -4.95 0.02
C ARG A 76 6.77 -4.25 0.98
N VAL A 77 5.46 -4.23 0.70
CA VAL A 77 4.45 -3.72 1.62
C VAL A 77 4.43 -4.53 2.92
N THR A 78 4.45 -5.86 2.83
CA THR A 78 4.48 -6.76 4.00
C THR A 78 5.74 -6.57 4.84
N LEU A 79 6.92 -6.52 4.22
CA LEU A 79 8.19 -6.30 4.92
C LEU A 79 8.23 -4.93 5.61
N THR A 80 7.74 -3.89 4.94
CA THR A 80 7.62 -2.55 5.51
C THR A 80 6.69 -2.59 6.73
N LEU A 81 5.52 -3.23 6.64
CA LEU A 81 4.60 -3.40 7.77
C LEU A 81 5.26 -4.14 8.94
N GLN A 82 5.99 -5.22 8.70
CA GLN A 82 6.66 -6.00 9.74
C GLN A 82 7.77 -5.20 10.44
N GLN A 83 8.60 -4.51 9.67
CA GLN A 83 9.65 -3.65 10.19
C GLN A 83 9.08 -2.60 11.16
N TRP A 84 7.98 -1.96 10.76
CA TRP A 84 7.36 -0.91 11.58
C TRP A 84 6.58 -1.45 12.77
N LEU A 85 5.92 -2.61 12.64
CA LEU A 85 5.24 -3.25 13.78
C LEU A 85 6.22 -3.66 14.88
N GLY A 86 7.43 -4.11 14.52
CA GLY A 86 8.48 -4.45 15.48
C GLY A 86 9.09 -3.25 16.21
N GLY A 87 8.98 -2.04 15.65
CA GLY A 87 9.60 -0.82 16.18
C GLY A 87 8.64 0.25 16.71
N ALA A 88 7.33 0.00 16.72
CA ALA A 88 6.32 0.99 17.08
C ALA A 88 5.92 0.93 18.56
N GLY A 89 5.91 2.08 19.24
CA GLY A 89 5.27 2.23 20.56
C GLY A 89 3.76 1.97 20.51
N TYR A 90 3.13 1.76 21.67
CA TYR A 90 1.74 1.24 21.81
C TYR A 90 0.69 1.89 20.87
N GLU A 91 0.64 3.23 20.79
CA GLU A 91 -0.32 3.94 19.92
C GLU A 91 0.03 3.87 18.43
N ALA A 92 1.31 3.90 18.08
CA ALA A 92 1.76 3.67 16.72
C ALA A 92 1.49 2.22 16.26
N GLY A 93 1.56 1.24 17.17
CA GLY A 93 1.22 -0.16 16.93
C GLY A 93 -0.27 -0.37 16.60
N LYS A 94 -1.19 0.30 17.32
CA LYS A 94 -2.63 0.26 17.00
C LYS A 94 -2.92 0.83 15.62
N LEU A 95 -2.32 1.98 15.31
CA LEU A 95 -2.45 2.62 14.00
C LEU A 95 -1.93 1.69 12.89
N LEU A 96 -0.75 1.12 13.07
CA LEU A 96 -0.16 0.16 12.13
C LEU A 96 -1.01 -1.09 11.92
N LYS A 97 -1.63 -1.63 12.98
CA LYS A 97 -2.53 -2.78 12.87
C LYS A 97 -3.76 -2.44 12.03
N SER A 98 -4.43 -1.32 12.31
CA SER A 98 -5.57 -0.86 11.50
C SER A 98 -5.18 -0.59 10.04
N LEU A 99 -3.97 -0.08 9.82
CA LEU A 99 -3.43 0.16 8.48
C LEU A 99 -3.13 -1.14 7.73
N ARG A 100 -2.53 -2.13 8.39
CA ARG A 100 -2.32 -3.47 7.85
C ARG A 100 -3.65 -4.08 7.44
N ASP A 101 -4.63 -4.09 8.32
CA ASP A 101 -5.94 -4.70 8.05
C ASP A 101 -6.63 -4.02 6.84
N LYS A 102 -6.47 -2.70 6.68
CA LYS A 102 -6.92 -1.98 5.46
C LYS A 102 -6.09 -2.31 4.22
N ALA A 103 -4.76 -2.41 4.35
CA ALA A 103 -3.89 -2.77 3.24
C ALA A 103 -4.18 -4.20 2.75
N GLU A 104 -4.43 -5.15 3.65
CA GLU A 104 -4.89 -6.51 3.34
C GLU A 104 -6.21 -6.49 2.55
N GLN A 105 -7.19 -5.69 2.98
CA GLN A 105 -8.46 -5.53 2.25
C GLN A 105 -8.26 -4.99 0.82
N CYS A 106 -7.24 -4.15 0.60
CA CYS A 106 -7.09 -3.42 -0.65
C CYS A 106 -6.07 -4.00 -1.62
N LEU A 107 -5.08 -4.72 -1.10
CA LEU A 107 -3.99 -5.31 -1.85
C LEU A 107 -4.01 -6.84 -1.80
N LYS A 108 -4.76 -7.47 -0.89
CA LYS A 108 -4.68 -8.91 -0.59
C LYS A 108 -3.21 -9.33 -0.48
N LEU A 109 -2.57 -8.82 0.57
CA LEU A 109 -1.21 -9.22 0.94
C LEU A 109 -1.17 -10.75 1.11
N PRO A 110 -0.03 -11.40 0.76
CA PRO A 110 0.14 -12.84 0.93
C PRO A 110 0.10 -13.25 2.41
#